data_AF-A0A095WFD0-F1
#
_entry.id   AF-A0A095WFD0-F1
#
_cell.length_a   1.000
_cell.length_b   1.000
_cell.length_c   1.000
_cell.angle_alpha   90.00
_cell.angle_beta   90.00
_cell.angle_gamma   90.00
#
_symmetry.space_group_name_H-M   'P 1'
#
loop_
_entity.id
_entity.type
_entity.pdbx_description
1 polymer ?
#
loop_
_entity_poly.entity_id
_entity_poly.type
_entity_poly.pdbx_seq_one_letter_code
_entity_poly.pdbx_strand_id
1 'polypeptide(L)'
;MKTIQNYVPPDARSLRCLQDRLGYSDARMTELAGLDAATPWSGFVGGPEPRSLGRQRLFFVAARLALDEDAWQRVLASMHELGARFDYAEPQAASAPPAPEPAADEERKFGMLLISRNGSFHEMEQLREFAHFAHELDVSRFVHSAFYDSDIDLCRFSFADHDGLDAASRDRIFDAARKTITRFEFDGRIYQGGIPPESDG
;
A
#
# COMPACT_ATOMS: atom_id res chain seq x y z
N MET A 1 -38.31 -0.01 -23.57
CA MET A 1 -36.97 0.24 -22.99
C MET A 1 -36.56 1.67 -23.24
N LYS A 2 -35.99 2.37 -22.26
CA LYS A 2 -35.42 3.71 -22.46
C LYS A 2 -34.03 3.55 -23.08
N THR A 3 -33.92 3.68 -24.39
CA THR A 3 -32.62 3.66 -25.08
C THR A 3 -32.07 5.09 -25.11
N ILE A 4 -30.82 5.29 -24.71
CA ILE A 4 -30.17 6.60 -24.81
C ILE A 4 -29.97 6.91 -26.31
N GLN A 5 -30.61 7.96 -26.82
CA GLN A 5 -30.46 8.43 -28.20
C GLN A 5 -29.69 9.76 -28.21
N ASN A 6 -29.04 10.07 -29.34
CA ASN A 6 -28.31 11.33 -29.55
C ASN A 6 -27.28 11.63 -28.44
N TYR A 7 -26.47 10.64 -28.08
CA TYR A 7 -25.45 10.78 -27.04
C TYR A 7 -24.39 11.82 -27.45
N VAL A 8 -24.24 12.84 -26.61
CA VAL A 8 -23.11 13.78 -26.67
C VAL A 8 -22.22 13.49 -25.45
N PRO A 9 -20.93 13.18 -25.65
CA PRO A 9 -20.04 12.88 -24.53
C PRO A 9 -19.79 14.14 -23.68
N PRO A 10 -19.53 13.97 -22.36
CA PRO A 10 -19.08 15.09 -21.53
C PRO A 10 -17.74 15.62 -22.06
N ASP A 11 -17.58 16.93 -22.03
CA ASP A 11 -16.33 17.57 -22.38
C ASP A 11 -15.26 17.38 -21.29
N ALA A 12 -14.00 17.61 -21.66
CA ALA A 12 -12.86 17.44 -20.75
C ALA A 12 -12.98 18.29 -19.48
N ARG A 13 -13.59 19.48 -19.59
CA ARG A 13 -13.85 20.37 -18.45
C ARG A 13 -14.84 19.76 -17.46
N SER A 14 -15.93 19.20 -17.95
CA SER A 14 -16.96 18.55 -17.11
C SER A 14 -16.38 17.34 -16.39
N LEU A 15 -15.53 16.57 -17.07
CA LEU A 15 -14.82 15.43 -16.47
C LEU A 15 -13.80 15.89 -15.42
N ARG A 16 -13.07 17.00 -15.66
CA ARG A 16 -12.17 17.60 -14.67
C ARG A 16 -12.94 18.06 -13.43
N CYS A 17 -14.05 18.76 -13.62
CA CYS A 17 -14.91 19.19 -12.50
C CYS A 17 -15.48 18.00 -11.72
N LEU A 18 -15.79 16.88 -12.37
CA LEU A 18 -16.18 15.64 -11.67
C LEU A 18 -15.05 15.13 -10.78
N GLN A 19 -13.84 15.02 -11.32
CA GLN A 19 -12.66 14.57 -10.58
C GLN A 19 -12.38 15.47 -9.37
N ASP A 20 -12.38 16.79 -9.56
CA ASP A 20 -12.12 17.75 -8.50
C ASP A 20 -13.19 17.67 -7.39
N ARG A 21 -14.46 17.51 -7.77
CA ARG A 21 -15.58 17.35 -6.83
C ARG A 21 -15.46 16.08 -5.97
N LEU A 22 -14.91 15.01 -6.53
CA LEU A 22 -14.68 13.74 -5.82
C LEU A 22 -13.38 13.77 -5.01
N GLY A 23 -12.46 14.72 -5.28
CA GLY A 23 -11.13 14.74 -4.68
C GLY A 23 -10.27 13.53 -5.08
N TYR A 24 -10.55 12.94 -6.24
CA TYR A 24 -9.90 11.70 -6.67
C TYR A 24 -8.65 11.96 -7.51
N SER A 25 -7.62 11.12 -7.32
CA SER A 25 -6.45 11.10 -8.21
C SER A 25 -6.80 10.51 -9.58
N ASP A 26 -5.93 10.75 -10.57
CA ASP A 26 -6.09 10.15 -11.91
C ASP A 26 -6.18 8.61 -11.85
N ALA A 27 -5.44 7.98 -10.93
CA ALA A 27 -5.49 6.53 -10.71
C ALA A 27 -6.86 6.08 -10.18
N ARG A 28 -7.40 6.77 -9.16
CA ARG A 28 -8.74 6.46 -8.63
C ARG A 28 -9.85 6.70 -9.65
N MET A 29 -9.71 7.73 -10.48
CA MET A 29 -10.67 7.98 -11.57
C MET A 29 -10.56 6.92 -12.68
N THR A 30 -9.35 6.45 -12.98
CA THR A 30 -9.10 5.35 -13.93
C THR A 30 -9.78 4.07 -13.44
N GLU A 31 -9.65 3.75 -12.16
CA GLU A 31 -10.33 2.63 -11.50
C GLU A 31 -11.85 2.79 -11.50
N LEU A 32 -12.38 3.94 -11.05
CA LEU A 32 -13.81 4.25 -11.04
C LEU A 32 -14.45 4.08 -12.42
N ALA A 33 -13.73 4.46 -13.48
CA ALA A 33 -14.19 4.33 -14.85
C ALA A 33 -13.94 2.93 -15.46
N GLY A 34 -13.25 2.03 -14.77
CA GLY A 34 -12.87 0.73 -15.31
C GLY A 34 -11.99 0.85 -16.56
N LEU A 35 -11.05 1.79 -16.55
CA LEU A 35 -10.12 2.04 -17.65
C LEU A 35 -8.83 1.22 -17.46
N ASP A 36 -8.18 0.90 -18.58
CA ASP A 36 -6.89 0.19 -18.60
C ASP A 36 -5.69 1.16 -18.56
N ALA A 37 -4.49 0.60 -18.36
CA ALA A 37 -3.25 1.37 -18.34
C ALA A 37 -2.90 2.04 -19.69
N ALA A 38 -3.44 1.53 -20.80
CA ALA A 38 -3.25 2.13 -22.13
C ALA A 38 -4.14 3.37 -22.35
N THR A 39 -5.21 3.49 -21.57
CA THR A 39 -6.21 4.55 -21.70
C THR A 39 -6.48 5.23 -20.36
N PRO A 40 -5.46 5.87 -19.75
CA PRO A 40 -5.61 6.47 -18.43
C PRO A 40 -6.59 7.66 -18.44
N TRP A 41 -7.16 7.96 -17.27
CA TRP A 41 -8.11 9.06 -17.08
C TRP A 41 -7.59 10.41 -17.59
N SER A 42 -6.30 10.70 -17.42
CA SER A 42 -5.65 11.94 -17.87
C SER A 42 -5.86 12.25 -19.35
N GLY A 43 -6.03 11.21 -20.19
CA GLY A 43 -6.31 11.35 -21.62
C GLY A 43 -7.73 11.84 -21.95
N PHE A 44 -8.64 11.90 -20.97
CA PHE A 44 -10.02 12.40 -21.13
C PHE A 44 -10.20 13.80 -20.54
N VAL A 45 -9.39 14.18 -19.55
CA VAL A 45 -9.50 15.46 -18.82
C VAL A 45 -8.47 16.51 -19.24
N GLY A 46 -7.57 16.20 -20.19
CA GLY A 46 -6.51 17.10 -20.62
C GLY A 46 -5.89 16.73 -21.97
N GLY A 47 -4.86 17.49 -22.37
CA GLY A 47 -4.18 17.35 -23.66
C GLY A 47 -4.77 18.22 -24.78
N PRO A 48 -4.06 18.38 -25.91
CA PRO A 48 -4.53 19.17 -27.05
C PRO A 48 -5.76 18.56 -27.74
N GLU A 49 -5.91 17.22 -27.67
CA GLU A 49 -7.08 16.49 -28.18
C GLU A 49 -7.57 15.46 -27.15
N PRO A 50 -8.44 15.87 -26.20
CA PRO A 50 -8.97 14.98 -25.19
C PRO A 50 -9.84 13.88 -25.81
N ARG A 51 -9.69 12.65 -25.31
CA ARG A 51 -10.52 11.52 -25.72
C ARG A 51 -11.96 11.70 -25.24
N SER A 52 -12.90 11.25 -26.07
CA SER A 52 -14.32 11.23 -25.69
C SER A 52 -14.66 9.99 -24.88
N LEU A 53 -15.38 10.16 -23.77
CA LEU A 53 -15.86 9.03 -22.97
C LEU A 53 -17.09 8.39 -23.62
N GLY A 54 -16.99 7.12 -24.00
CA GLY A 54 -18.10 6.38 -24.62
C GLY A 54 -19.29 6.19 -23.67
N ARG A 55 -20.50 6.14 -24.23
CA ARG A 55 -21.76 6.05 -23.48
C ARG A 55 -21.82 4.92 -22.44
N GLN A 56 -21.36 3.73 -22.80
CA GLN A 56 -21.37 2.57 -21.87
C GLN A 56 -20.44 2.81 -20.67
N ARG A 57 -19.30 3.46 -20.92
CA ARG A 57 -18.32 3.80 -19.89
C ARG A 57 -18.87 4.87 -18.95
N LEU A 58 -19.51 5.91 -19.50
CA LEU A 58 -20.17 6.93 -18.68
C LEU A 58 -21.33 6.33 -17.86
N PHE A 59 -22.10 5.42 -18.44
CA PHE A 59 -23.14 4.68 -17.71
C PHE A 59 -22.54 3.90 -16.53
N PHE A 60 -21.44 3.18 -16.75
CA PHE A 60 -20.74 2.45 -15.69
C PHE A 60 -20.26 3.39 -14.56
N VAL A 61 -19.60 4.51 -14.90
CA VAL A 61 -19.18 5.53 -13.94
C VAL A 61 -20.37 6.07 -13.15
N ALA A 62 -21.45 6.45 -13.85
CA ALA A 62 -22.64 6.99 -13.21
C ALA A 62 -23.32 5.97 -12.30
N ALA A 63 -23.38 4.70 -12.70
CA ALA A 63 -23.90 3.61 -11.88
C ALA A 63 -23.04 3.43 -10.61
N ARG A 64 -21.72 3.45 -10.73
CA ARG A 64 -20.79 3.33 -9.59
C ARG A 64 -20.92 4.45 -8.58
N LEU A 65 -21.27 5.66 -9.01
CA LEU A 65 -21.44 6.84 -8.16
C LEU A 65 -22.85 6.95 -7.56
N ALA A 66 -23.86 6.36 -8.20
CA ALA A 66 -25.27 6.50 -7.81
C ALA A 66 -25.82 5.30 -7.03
N LEU A 67 -25.27 4.11 -7.25
CA LEU A 67 -25.70 2.90 -6.56
C LEU A 67 -24.97 2.77 -5.22
N ASP A 68 -25.73 2.41 -4.18
CA ASP A 68 -25.17 1.92 -2.93
C ASP A 68 -24.56 0.51 -3.13
N GLU A 69 -23.88 0.02 -2.09
CA GLU A 69 -23.18 -1.26 -2.17
C GLU A 69 -24.15 -2.42 -2.41
N ASP A 70 -25.29 -2.47 -1.73
CA ASP A 70 -26.30 -3.52 -1.91
C ASP A 70 -26.87 -3.55 -3.33
N ALA A 71 -27.15 -2.39 -3.93
CA ALA A 71 -27.60 -2.30 -5.30
C ALA A 71 -26.49 -2.65 -6.29
N TRP A 72 -25.25 -2.28 -6.00
CA TRP A 72 -24.10 -2.65 -6.81
C TRP A 72 -23.88 -4.17 -6.83
N GLN A 73 -23.91 -4.82 -5.67
CA GLN A 73 -23.78 -6.27 -5.53
C GLN A 73 -24.89 -7.02 -6.29
N ARG A 74 -26.12 -6.51 -6.29
CA ARG A 74 -27.20 -7.08 -7.11
C ARG A 74 -26.90 -7.02 -8.60
N VAL A 75 -26.28 -5.94 -9.10
CA VAL A 75 -25.86 -5.85 -10.50
C VAL A 75 -24.81 -6.92 -10.82
N LEU A 76 -23.80 -7.10 -9.97
CA LEU A 76 -22.76 -8.13 -10.15
C LEU A 76 -23.35 -9.55 -10.12
N ALA A 77 -24.26 -9.82 -9.19
CA ALA A 77 -24.97 -11.09 -9.13
C ALA A 77 -25.78 -11.36 -10.41
N SER A 78 -26.53 -10.36 -10.89
CA SER A 78 -27.24 -10.48 -12.18
C SER A 78 -26.29 -10.71 -13.36
N MET A 79 -25.08 -10.12 -13.35
CA MET A 79 -24.08 -10.41 -14.38
C MET A 79 -23.65 -11.88 -14.35
N HIS A 80 -23.46 -12.47 -13.16
CA HIS A 80 -23.17 -13.91 -13.02
C HIS A 80 -24.35 -14.79 -13.47
N GLU A 81 -25.59 -14.43 -13.13
CA GLU A 81 -26.80 -15.14 -13.59
C GLU A 81 -26.92 -15.14 -15.12
N LEU A 82 -26.48 -14.05 -15.77
CA LEU A 82 -26.39 -13.94 -17.23
C LEU A 82 -25.19 -14.69 -17.83
N GLY A 83 -24.38 -15.36 -17.01
CA GLY A 83 -23.27 -16.23 -17.43
C GLY A 83 -21.91 -15.54 -17.50
N ALA A 84 -21.78 -14.29 -17.04
CA ALA A 84 -20.49 -13.64 -16.95
C ALA A 84 -19.63 -14.28 -15.85
N ARG A 85 -18.33 -14.43 -16.14
CA ARG A 85 -17.32 -14.89 -15.19
C ARG A 85 -16.23 -13.83 -15.08
N PHE A 86 -16.00 -13.36 -13.88
CA PHE A 86 -14.99 -12.36 -13.58
C PHE A 86 -14.67 -12.46 -12.09
N ASP A 87 -13.41 -12.21 -11.78
CA ASP A 87 -12.97 -12.00 -10.41
C ASP A 87 -13.06 -10.49 -10.13
N TYR A 88 -13.51 -10.12 -8.94
CA TYR A 88 -13.43 -8.74 -8.46
C TYR A 88 -12.91 -8.77 -7.02
N ALA A 89 -11.91 -7.94 -6.73
CA ALA A 89 -11.53 -7.67 -5.37
C ALA A 89 -12.62 -6.77 -4.76
N GLU A 90 -13.28 -7.21 -3.70
CA GLU A 90 -14.08 -6.29 -2.90
C GLU A 90 -13.14 -5.18 -2.38
N PRO A 91 -13.50 -3.89 -2.53
CA PRO A 91 -12.87 -2.87 -1.71
C PRO A 91 -13.18 -3.28 -0.28
N GLN A 92 -12.14 -3.59 0.48
CA GLN A 92 -12.22 -4.14 1.83
C GLN A 92 -13.21 -3.34 2.70
N ALA A 93 -14.46 -3.78 2.72
CA ALA A 93 -15.46 -3.35 3.66
C ALA A 93 -15.04 -3.96 4.99
N ALA A 94 -14.79 -3.09 5.96
CA ALA A 94 -14.40 -3.46 7.31
C ALA A 94 -15.46 -4.36 7.97
N SER A 95 -15.40 -5.68 7.76
CA SER A 95 -15.96 -6.71 8.66
C SER A 95 -15.82 -8.14 8.10
N ALA A 96 -14.60 -8.66 8.05
CA ALA A 96 -14.26 -10.07 8.30
C ALA A 96 -12.73 -10.14 8.42
N PRO A 97 -12.15 -10.85 9.41
CA PRO A 97 -10.71 -11.00 9.45
C PRO A 97 -10.27 -11.72 8.17
N PRO A 98 -9.28 -11.19 7.43
CA PRO A 98 -8.76 -11.88 6.26
C PRO A 98 -8.32 -13.29 6.66
N ALA A 99 -8.59 -14.26 5.79
CA ALA A 99 -7.83 -15.52 5.85
C ALA A 99 -6.34 -15.14 5.88
N PRO A 100 -5.51 -15.77 6.72
CA PRO A 100 -4.18 -15.24 7.02
C PRO A 100 -3.43 -15.03 5.71
N GLU A 101 -3.13 -13.75 5.42
CA GLU A 101 -1.93 -13.38 4.67
C GLU A 101 -0.78 -14.22 5.24
N PRO A 102 0.28 -14.58 4.48
CA PRO A 102 1.48 -15.13 5.10
C PRO A 102 1.83 -14.15 6.23
N ALA A 103 1.56 -14.58 7.47
CA ALA A 103 1.53 -13.66 8.58
C ALA A 103 2.95 -13.12 8.62
N ALA A 104 3.09 -11.80 8.59
CA ALA A 104 4.38 -11.20 8.88
C ALA A 104 4.90 -11.91 10.13
N ASP A 105 6.09 -12.49 10.07
CA ASP A 105 6.60 -13.20 11.23
C ASP A 105 6.88 -12.13 12.29
N GLU A 106 6.04 -12.15 13.32
CA GLU A 106 6.11 -11.23 14.44
C GLU A 106 6.75 -11.93 15.63
N GLU A 107 7.81 -11.32 16.16
CA GLU A 107 8.49 -11.81 17.35
C GLU A 107 8.68 -10.66 18.34
N ARG A 108 8.39 -10.91 19.62
CA ARG A 108 8.70 -9.96 20.69
C ARG A 108 10.01 -10.34 21.37
N LYS A 109 10.96 -9.42 21.43
CA LYS A 109 12.27 -9.64 22.05
C LYS A 109 12.77 -8.38 22.75
N PHE A 110 13.15 -8.50 24.02
CA PHE A 110 13.59 -7.39 24.88
C PHE A 110 12.66 -6.16 24.89
N GLY A 111 11.35 -6.38 24.75
CA GLY A 111 10.34 -5.30 24.69
C GLY A 111 10.11 -4.71 23.29
N MET A 112 10.96 -5.03 22.31
CA MET A 112 10.77 -4.64 20.91
C MET A 112 9.83 -5.60 20.19
N LEU A 113 9.04 -5.06 19.27
CA LEU A 113 8.30 -5.84 18.27
C LEU A 113 9.12 -5.95 16.98
N LEU A 114 9.52 -7.17 16.62
CA LEU A 114 10.26 -7.50 15.41
C LEU A 114 9.29 -8.04 14.37
N ILE A 115 9.34 -7.53 13.15
CA ILE A 115 8.40 -7.87 12.10
C ILE A 115 9.15 -8.03 10.78
N SER A 116 9.04 -9.18 10.12
CA SER A 116 9.42 -9.35 8.70
C SER A 116 8.17 -9.52 7.86
N ARG A 117 8.05 -8.74 6.78
CA ARG A 117 6.87 -8.80 5.88
C ARG A 117 6.60 -10.22 5.37
N ASN A 118 7.63 -10.94 4.94
CA ASN A 118 7.51 -12.28 4.36
C ASN A 118 8.04 -13.40 5.26
N GLY A 119 8.51 -13.09 6.47
CA GLY A 119 9.05 -14.07 7.41
C GLY A 119 10.33 -14.76 6.94
N SER A 120 11.12 -14.11 6.08
CA SER A 120 12.39 -14.69 5.61
C SER A 120 13.31 -14.95 6.80
N PHE A 121 13.85 -16.17 6.89
CA PHE A 121 14.74 -16.57 7.99
C PHE A 121 15.90 -15.59 8.19
N HIS A 122 16.51 -15.15 7.09
CA HIS A 122 17.64 -14.22 7.13
C HIS A 122 17.23 -12.83 7.68
N GLU A 123 16.07 -12.32 7.30
CA GLU A 123 15.55 -11.04 7.79
C GLU A 123 15.21 -11.12 9.28
N MET A 124 14.54 -12.20 9.69
CA MET A 124 14.22 -12.45 11.09
C MET A 124 15.48 -12.59 11.95
N GLU A 125 16.53 -13.22 11.43
CA GLU A 125 17.80 -13.32 12.15
C GLU A 125 18.47 -11.96 12.31
N GLN A 126 18.52 -11.14 11.26
CA GLN A 126 19.01 -9.76 11.36
C GLN A 126 18.24 -8.96 12.43
N LEU A 127 16.90 -9.07 12.46
CA LEU A 127 16.07 -8.39 13.46
C LEU A 127 16.35 -8.91 14.89
N ARG A 128 16.55 -10.22 15.07
CA ARG A 128 16.89 -10.83 16.37
C ARG A 128 18.27 -10.41 16.86
N GLU A 129 19.25 -10.34 15.97
CA GLU A 129 20.60 -9.85 16.28
C GLU A 129 20.56 -8.36 16.63
N PHE A 130 19.84 -7.56 15.85
CA PHE A 130 19.62 -6.14 16.16
C PHE A 130 19.05 -5.98 17.57
N ALA A 131 17.99 -6.74 17.89
CA ALA A 131 17.37 -6.71 19.19
C ALA A 131 18.36 -7.05 20.32
N HIS A 132 19.24 -8.03 20.08
CA HIS A 132 20.29 -8.41 21.01
C HIS A 132 21.29 -7.28 21.25
N PHE A 133 21.85 -6.68 20.19
CA PHE A 133 22.80 -5.56 20.33
C PHE A 133 22.14 -4.32 20.95
N ALA A 134 20.90 -4.00 20.58
CA ALA A 134 20.16 -2.91 21.20
C ALA A 134 19.96 -3.15 22.71
N HIS A 135 19.76 -4.39 23.13
CA HIS A 135 19.69 -4.75 24.55
C HIS A 135 21.04 -4.66 25.26
N GLU A 136 22.11 -5.19 24.67
CA GLU A 136 23.48 -5.10 25.21
C GLU A 136 23.95 -3.66 25.40
N LEU A 137 23.52 -2.75 24.51
CA LEU A 137 23.83 -1.33 24.57
C LEU A 137 22.89 -0.52 25.50
N ASP A 138 21.97 -1.19 26.22
CA ASP A 138 20.93 -0.59 27.08
C ASP A 138 20.04 0.44 26.35
N VAL A 139 19.72 0.18 25.08
CA VAL A 139 18.85 1.05 24.25
C VAL A 139 17.59 0.36 23.74
N SER A 140 17.43 -0.94 23.97
CA SER A 140 16.24 -1.72 23.59
C SER A 140 14.91 -1.08 24.01
N ARG A 141 14.84 -0.45 25.19
CA ARG A 141 13.64 0.25 25.68
C ARG A 141 13.19 1.43 24.82
N PHE A 142 14.08 2.03 24.04
CA PHE A 142 13.76 3.18 23.19
C PHE A 142 13.22 2.78 21.82
N VAL A 143 13.31 1.51 21.45
CA VAL A 143 12.81 1.00 20.18
C VAL A 143 11.48 0.30 20.45
N HIS A 144 10.41 0.83 19.85
CA HIS A 144 9.09 0.21 19.90
C HIS A 144 9.02 -0.99 18.96
N SER A 145 9.45 -0.80 17.71
CA SER A 145 9.46 -1.85 16.69
C SER A 145 10.57 -1.71 15.66
N ALA A 146 10.94 -2.84 15.06
CA ALA A 146 11.80 -2.92 13.89
C ALA A 146 11.06 -3.75 12.82
N PHE A 147 10.78 -3.13 11.68
CA PHE A 147 10.03 -3.72 10.57
C PHE A 147 10.93 -3.87 9.35
N TYR A 148 11.13 -5.10 8.89
CA TYR A 148 11.86 -5.41 7.66
C TYR A 148 10.89 -5.58 6.49
N ASP A 149 11.01 -4.67 5.51
CA ASP A 149 10.23 -4.72 4.28
C ASP A 149 10.96 -5.55 3.21
N SER A 150 10.57 -6.81 3.07
CA SER A 150 11.20 -7.76 2.13
C SER A 150 11.10 -7.34 0.66
N ASP A 151 10.08 -6.55 0.29
CA ASP A 151 9.84 -6.17 -1.13
C ASP A 151 10.86 -5.14 -1.64
N ILE A 152 11.38 -4.31 -0.73
CA ILE A 152 12.31 -3.23 -1.05
C ILE A 152 13.67 -3.36 -0.35
N ASP A 153 13.84 -4.46 0.40
CA ASP A 153 15.00 -4.75 1.23
C ASP A 153 15.38 -3.56 2.11
N LEU A 154 14.46 -3.16 3.01
CA LEU A 154 14.66 -2.00 3.88
C LEU A 154 14.00 -2.20 5.24
N CYS A 155 14.82 -2.11 6.29
CA CYS A 155 14.34 -2.08 7.67
C CYS A 155 14.02 -0.65 8.13
N ARG A 156 12.95 -0.49 8.90
CA ARG A 156 12.55 0.76 9.53
C ARG A 156 12.31 0.57 11.02
N PHE A 157 12.66 1.58 11.79
CA PHE A 157 12.49 1.58 13.24
C PHE A 157 11.38 2.54 13.65
N SER A 158 10.55 2.11 14.59
CA SER A 158 9.69 2.99 15.37
C SER A 158 10.27 3.13 16.76
N PHE A 159 10.42 4.36 17.23
CA PHE A 159 10.91 4.62 18.59
C PHE A 159 9.74 4.76 19.55
N ALA A 160 9.92 4.30 20.78
CA ALA A 160 8.94 4.49 21.83
C ALA A 160 8.88 5.97 22.21
N ASP A 161 7.67 6.49 22.44
CA ASP A 161 7.45 7.82 23.02
C ASP A 161 7.93 7.81 24.49
N HIS A 162 9.23 8.03 24.68
CA HIS A 162 9.87 8.07 25.99
C HIS A 162 10.69 9.35 26.13
N ASP A 163 10.45 10.07 27.23
CA ASP A 163 11.34 11.13 27.70
C ASP A 163 12.76 10.54 27.87
N GLY A 164 13.76 11.10 27.18
CA GLY A 164 15.17 10.73 27.36
C GLY A 164 15.87 10.01 26.20
N LEU A 165 15.28 9.92 25.01
CA LEU A 165 16.02 9.52 23.80
C LEU A 165 16.99 10.65 23.38
N ASP A 166 18.18 10.64 23.97
CA ASP A 166 19.26 11.59 23.66
C ASP A 166 20.10 11.15 22.43
N ALA A 167 20.98 12.04 21.97
CA ALA A 167 21.84 11.77 20.81
C ALA A 167 22.73 10.52 21.02
N ALA A 168 23.27 10.33 22.23
CA ALA A 168 24.12 9.19 22.54
C ALA A 168 23.36 7.85 22.50
N SER A 169 22.10 7.83 22.91
CA SER A 169 21.25 6.65 22.80
C SER A 169 20.85 6.38 21.34
N ARG A 170 20.61 7.43 20.55
CA ARG A 170 20.37 7.30 19.11
C ARG A 170 21.59 6.72 18.37
N ASP A 171 22.79 7.20 18.69
CA ASP A 171 24.04 6.69 18.11
C ASP A 171 24.22 5.20 18.42
N ARG A 172 23.94 4.77 19.66
CA ARG A 172 23.98 3.35 20.04
C ARG A 172 22.96 2.49 19.28
N ILE A 173 21.74 3.00 19.05
CA ILE A 173 20.76 2.29 18.23
C ILE A 173 21.24 2.20 16.78
N PHE A 174 21.79 3.28 16.25
CA PHE A 174 22.37 3.32 14.91
C PHE A 174 23.51 2.29 14.78
N ASP A 175 24.40 2.20 15.75
CA ASP A 175 25.51 1.23 15.76
C ASP A 175 24.99 -0.22 15.78
N ALA A 176 23.96 -0.51 16.57
CA ALA A 176 23.30 -1.82 16.59
C ALA A 176 22.72 -2.16 15.21
N ALA A 177 21.99 -1.23 14.60
CA ALA A 177 21.41 -1.40 13.26
C ALA A 177 22.51 -1.57 12.21
N ARG A 178 23.56 -0.74 12.25
CA ARG A 178 24.66 -0.77 11.29
C ARG A 178 25.43 -2.08 11.30
N LYS A 179 25.49 -2.75 12.45
CA LYS A 179 26.18 -4.03 12.63
C LYS A 179 25.40 -5.22 12.09
N THR A 180 24.07 -5.17 12.13
CA THR A 180 23.20 -6.34 11.96
C THR A 180 22.29 -6.26 10.74
N ILE A 181 21.79 -5.07 10.43
CA ILE A 181 20.77 -4.88 9.41
C ILE A 181 21.41 -4.47 8.09
N THR A 182 21.27 -5.28 7.04
CA THR A 182 21.87 -5.07 5.71
C THR A 182 21.50 -3.73 5.10
N ARG A 183 20.24 -3.30 5.25
CA ARG A 183 19.79 -1.99 4.77
C ARG A 183 18.68 -1.44 5.64
N PHE A 184 18.85 -0.22 6.15
CA PHE A 184 17.91 0.39 7.08
C PHE A 184 17.78 1.88 6.90
N GLU A 185 16.61 2.41 7.28
CA GLU A 185 16.33 3.83 7.35
C GLU A 185 16.58 4.35 8.77
N PHE A 186 17.32 5.46 8.89
CA PHE A 186 17.54 6.16 10.14
C PHE A 186 17.59 7.67 9.87
N ASP A 187 16.85 8.47 10.64
CA ASP A 187 16.76 9.93 10.44
C ASP A 187 16.47 10.37 9.00
N GLY A 188 15.59 9.64 8.31
CA GLY A 188 15.17 9.93 6.94
C GLY A 188 16.25 9.67 5.88
N ARG A 189 17.33 8.95 6.24
CA ARG A 189 18.37 8.51 5.32
C ARG A 189 18.49 6.99 5.33
N ILE A 190 18.85 6.43 4.19
CA ILE A 190 19.06 4.98 4.03
C ILE A 190 20.55 4.69 4.18
N TYR A 191 20.85 3.72 5.05
CA TYR A 191 22.19 3.23 5.31
C TYR A 191 22.28 1.76 4.91
N GLN A 192 23.48 1.32 4.54
CA GLN A 192 23.81 -0.09 4.36
C GLN A 192 24.58 -0.56 5.59
N GLY A 193 24.09 -1.62 6.22
CA GLY A 193 24.65 -2.26 7.39
C GLY A 193 25.00 -3.72 7.13
N GLY A 194 25.03 -4.52 8.20
CA GLY A 194 25.30 -5.96 8.16
C GLY A 194 26.74 -6.30 7.79
N ILE A 195 27.12 -7.55 8.07
CA ILE A 195 28.26 -8.18 7.41
C ILE A 195 27.73 -8.65 6.05
N PRO A 196 28.40 -8.37 4.92
CA PRO A 196 27.97 -8.91 3.63
C PRO A 196 27.78 -10.42 3.76
N PRO A 197 26.65 -10.99 3.30
CA PRO A 197 26.54 -12.44 3.25
C PRO A 197 27.75 -12.94 2.45
N GLU A 198 28.43 -13.98 2.95
CA GLU A 198 29.49 -14.63 2.19
C GLU A 198 28.92 -14.90 0.79
N SER A 199 29.60 -14.39 -0.24
CA SER A 199 29.20 -14.57 -1.61
C SER A 199 29.15 -16.08 -1.86
N ASP A 200 27.96 -16.65 -1.98
CA ASP A 200 27.77 -18.01 -2.44
C ASP A 200 28.47 -18.13 -3.81
N GLY A 201 29.62 -18.79 -3.81
CA GLY A 201 30.44 -19.10 -4.98
C GLY A 201 30.00 -20.39 -5.67
#